data_AF-A0A0H5DPP4-F1
#
_entry.id   AF-A0A0H5DPP4-F1
#
_cell.length_a   1.000
_cell.length_b   1.000
_cell.length_c   1.000
_cell.angle_alpha   90.00
_cell.angle_beta   90.00
_cell.angle_gamma   90.00
#
_symmetry.space_group_name_H-M   'P 1'
#
loop_
_entity.id
_entity.type
_entity.pdbx_description
1 polymer ?
#
loop_
_entity_poly.entity_id
_entity_poly.type
_entity_poly.pdbx_seq_one_letter_code
_entity_poly.pdbx_strand_id
1 'polypeptide(L)'
;MSFKLAIQAFFKALKKPEEAKKFVEGQPQVCQPRVELKKDESKPGSLEMLALLQQKGRLVDFLQEEIVSYPDADIGSCVRKIHEDCRKTLEEAVAIRPVLQEKEGSSYTVPQGYDARAIKVVGNAAGHPPFQGIVRHSGWKATKAGVDGLAVIYPAEIEVR
;
A
#
# COMPACT_ATOMS: atom_id res chain seq x y z
N MET A 1 11.36 -39.44 18.15
CA MET A 1 10.99 -38.68 19.37
C MET A 1 9.91 -39.46 20.10
N SER A 2 10.18 -39.95 21.32
CA SER A 2 9.41 -41.04 21.96
C SER A 2 8.16 -40.53 22.70
N PHE A 3 6.98 -41.05 22.31
CA PHE A 3 5.65 -40.71 22.86
C PHE A 3 5.55 -40.88 24.40
N LYS A 4 6.34 -41.80 24.97
CA LYS A 4 6.41 -42.02 26.43
C LYS A 4 6.95 -40.79 27.19
N LEU A 5 7.87 -40.04 26.59
CA LEU A 5 8.45 -38.85 27.20
C LEU A 5 7.43 -37.71 27.30
N ALA A 6 6.57 -37.57 26.28
CA ALA A 6 5.50 -36.58 26.25
C ALA A 6 4.44 -36.85 27.34
N ILE A 7 4.06 -38.12 27.53
CA ILE A 7 3.08 -38.50 28.57
C ILE A 7 3.63 -38.27 29.98
N GLN A 8 4.90 -38.61 30.22
CA GLN A 8 5.54 -38.33 31.52
C GLN A 8 5.64 -36.83 31.81
N ALA A 9 5.97 -36.01 30.81
CA ALA A 9 5.99 -34.56 30.95
C ALA A 9 4.61 -33.99 31.30
N PHE A 10 3.55 -34.49 30.66
CA PHE A 10 2.17 -34.07 30.91
C PHE A 10 1.70 -34.34 32.35
N PHE A 11 1.90 -35.56 32.85
CA PHE A 11 1.54 -35.89 34.24
C PHE A 11 2.38 -35.15 35.28
N LYS A 12 3.64 -34.83 34.96
CA LYS A 12 4.51 -34.04 35.82
C LYS A 12 4.04 -32.58 35.91
N ALA A 13 3.54 -32.01 34.81
CA ALA A 13 2.96 -30.68 34.78
C ALA A 13 1.65 -30.59 35.60
N LEU A 14 0.79 -31.61 35.53
CA LEU A 14 -0.46 -31.67 36.33
C LEU A 14 -0.20 -31.71 37.85
N LYS A 15 0.89 -32.35 38.29
CA LYS A 15 1.22 -32.46 39.73
C LYS A 15 1.84 -31.18 40.31
N LYS A 16 2.34 -30.27 39.47
CA LYS A 16 3.03 -29.05 39.90
C LYS A 16 2.59 -27.85 39.06
N PRO A 17 1.38 -27.32 39.31
CA PRO A 17 0.81 -26.24 38.51
C PRO A 17 1.63 -24.94 38.59
N GLU A 18 2.33 -24.69 39.69
CA GLU A 18 3.15 -23.49 39.88
C GLU A 18 4.49 -23.53 39.09
N GLU A 19 5.09 -24.71 38.91
CA GLU A 19 6.25 -24.88 38.00
C GLU A 19 5.81 -24.85 36.53
N ALA A 20 4.62 -25.40 36.22
CA ALA A 20 4.05 -25.37 34.88
C ALA A 20 3.65 -23.95 34.45
N LYS A 21 3.12 -23.12 35.37
CA LYS A 21 2.86 -21.70 35.12
C LYS A 21 4.14 -20.95 34.78
N LYS A 22 5.24 -21.16 35.50
CA LYS A 22 6.54 -20.54 35.15
C LYS A 22 7.07 -20.97 33.78
N PHE A 23 6.73 -22.18 33.33
CA PHE A 23 7.10 -22.71 32.01
C PHE A 23 6.20 -22.17 30.88
N VAL A 24 4.96 -21.78 31.19
CA VAL A 24 3.99 -21.19 30.24
C VAL A 24 4.08 -19.66 30.21
N GLU A 25 4.36 -19.04 31.36
CA GLU A 25 4.63 -17.59 31.52
C GLU A 25 6.04 -17.23 31.03
N GLY A 26 6.96 -18.20 31.05
CA GLY A 26 8.28 -18.14 30.41
C GLY A 26 8.18 -18.29 28.89
N GLN A 27 7.69 -17.22 28.24
CA GLN A 27 7.64 -16.95 26.79
C GLN A 27 6.42 -17.47 26.00
N PRO A 28 5.68 -16.53 25.39
CA PRO A 28 5.40 -16.56 23.97
C PRO A 28 6.42 -15.65 23.26
N GLN A 29 7.65 -16.13 23.10
CA GLN A 29 8.46 -15.71 21.96
C GLN A 29 7.99 -16.56 20.79
N VAL A 30 6.88 -16.12 20.20
CA VAL A 30 6.56 -16.49 18.84
C VAL A 30 7.77 -16.05 18.02
N CYS A 31 8.54 -17.01 17.52
CA CYS A 31 9.48 -16.83 16.42
C CYS A 31 8.72 -16.46 15.14
N GLN A 32 8.01 -15.34 15.15
CA GLN A 32 8.02 -14.51 13.97
C GLN A 32 9.27 -13.65 14.14
N PRO A 33 10.16 -13.54 13.14
CA PRO A 33 10.90 -12.33 13.01
C PRO A 33 9.84 -11.24 12.76
N ARG A 34 9.28 -10.68 13.84
CA ARG A 34 8.81 -9.31 13.80
C ARG A 34 10.10 -8.54 13.66
N VAL A 35 10.53 -8.38 12.42
CA VAL A 35 11.49 -7.35 12.07
C VAL A 35 10.79 -6.08 12.54
N GLU A 36 11.12 -5.64 13.74
CA GLU A 36 10.98 -4.24 14.09
C GLU A 36 11.78 -3.56 13.00
N LEU A 37 11.05 -3.00 12.02
CA LEU A 37 11.61 -2.11 11.03
C LEU A 37 12.14 -0.94 11.86
N LYS A 38 13.39 -1.07 12.32
CA LYS A 38 14.24 0.07 12.55
C LYS A 38 14.06 0.89 11.29
N LYS A 39 13.61 2.13 11.49
CA LYS A 39 13.52 3.13 10.44
C LYS A 39 14.97 3.39 10.01
N ASP A 40 15.50 2.50 9.17
CA ASP A 40 16.75 2.71 8.47
C ASP A 40 16.45 3.90 7.59
N GLU A 41 16.93 5.07 7.99
CA GLU A 41 16.83 6.30 7.21
C GLU A 41 17.50 6.19 5.82
N SER A 42 18.12 5.04 5.51
CA SER A 42 18.75 4.72 4.23
C SER A 42 17.96 3.78 3.31
N LYS A 43 16.84 3.17 3.74
CA LYS A 43 16.04 2.37 2.79
C LYS A 43 15.32 3.31 1.84
N PRO A 44 15.40 3.11 0.51
CA PRO A 44 14.63 3.91 -0.42
C PRO A 44 13.14 3.70 -0.11
N GLY A 45 12.40 4.78 0.17
CA GLY A 45 10.99 4.70 0.60
C GLY A 45 10.09 3.90 -0.34
N SER A 46 10.50 3.69 -1.60
CA SER A 46 9.85 2.81 -2.57
C SER A 46 9.87 1.33 -2.17
N LEU A 47 11.00 0.81 -1.66
CA LEU A 47 11.11 -0.59 -1.24
C LEU A 47 10.33 -0.85 0.05
N GLU A 48 10.29 0.13 0.96
CA GLU A 48 9.47 0.04 2.18
C GLU A 48 7.98 -0.03 1.83
N MET A 49 7.52 0.82 0.91
CA MET A 49 6.14 0.79 0.43
C MET A 49 5.79 -0.55 -0.25
N LEU A 50 6.68 -1.06 -1.11
CA LEU A 50 6.50 -2.37 -1.74
C LEU A 50 6.44 -3.51 -0.70
N ALA A 51 7.29 -3.47 0.32
CA ALA A 51 7.27 -4.45 1.40
C ALA A 51 5.95 -4.41 2.18
N LEU A 52 5.42 -3.22 2.48
CA LEU A 52 4.12 -3.07 3.14
C LEU A 52 2.97 -3.65 2.30
N LEU A 53 2.94 -3.33 1.00
CA LEU A 53 1.92 -3.82 0.08
C LEU A 53 1.98 -5.34 -0.09
N GLN A 54 3.18 -5.91 -0.10
CA GLN A 54 3.35 -7.36 -0.12
C GLN A 54 2.88 -8.01 1.18
N GLN A 55 3.32 -7.50 2.34
CA GLN A 55 3.01 -8.08 3.64
C GLN A 55 1.50 -8.07 3.95
N LYS A 56 0.80 -7.00 3.57
CA LYS A 56 -0.63 -6.84 3.88
C LYS A 56 -1.55 -7.29 2.76
N GLY A 57 -1.15 -7.15 1.49
CA GLY A 57 -2.02 -7.37 0.34
C GLY A 57 -1.55 -8.41 -0.68
N ARG A 58 -0.36 -9.00 -0.53
CA ARG A 58 0.25 -9.94 -1.49
C ARG A 58 0.40 -9.36 -2.91
N LEU A 59 0.58 -8.05 -3.04
CA LEU A 59 0.64 -7.39 -4.34
C LEU A 59 1.77 -7.93 -5.24
N VAL A 60 2.96 -8.12 -4.68
CA VAL A 60 4.13 -8.55 -5.47
C VAL A 60 3.93 -9.99 -5.93
N ASP A 61 3.45 -10.89 -5.06
CA ASP A 61 3.10 -12.25 -5.46
C ASP A 61 2.09 -12.25 -6.61
N PHE A 62 1.03 -11.43 -6.50
CA PHE A 62 0.00 -11.34 -7.52
C PHE A 62 0.53 -10.86 -8.87
N LEU A 63 1.43 -9.86 -8.89
CA LEU A 63 2.02 -9.34 -10.11
C LEU A 63 3.05 -10.28 -10.75
N GLN A 64 3.65 -11.19 -9.97
CA GLN A 64 4.60 -12.19 -10.47
C GLN A 64 3.91 -13.48 -10.94
N GLU A 65 2.62 -13.67 -10.65
CA GLU A 65 1.84 -14.83 -11.05
C GLU A 65 1.39 -14.74 -12.52
N GLU A 66 1.49 -15.83 -13.27
CA GLU A 66 1.00 -15.89 -14.64
C GLU A 66 -0.50 -16.20 -14.66
N ILE A 67 -1.32 -15.16 -14.74
CA ILE A 67 -2.78 -15.32 -14.64
C ILE A 67 -3.50 -15.64 -15.97
N VAL A 68 -2.77 -15.64 -17.10
CA VAL A 68 -3.35 -15.76 -18.46
C VAL A 68 -4.10 -17.07 -18.67
N SER A 69 -3.65 -18.16 -18.06
CA SER A 69 -4.27 -19.48 -18.20
C SER A 69 -5.48 -19.71 -17.31
N TYR A 70 -5.79 -18.80 -16.39
CA TYR A 70 -6.87 -18.99 -15.42
C TYR A 70 -8.21 -18.47 -15.98
N PRO A 71 -9.32 -19.20 -15.78
CA PRO A 71 -10.65 -18.68 -16.08
C PRO A 71 -11.03 -17.50 -15.19
N ASP A 72 -11.78 -16.53 -15.72
CA ASP A 72 -12.23 -15.33 -14.99
C ASP A 72 -12.91 -15.65 -13.65
N ALA A 73 -13.68 -16.74 -13.61
CA ALA A 73 -14.40 -17.18 -12.41
C ALA A 73 -13.46 -17.52 -11.24
N ASP A 74 -12.31 -18.13 -11.53
CA ASP A 74 -11.33 -18.55 -10.52
C ASP A 74 -10.50 -17.35 -10.03
N ILE A 75 -10.25 -16.38 -10.90
CA ILE A 75 -9.52 -15.14 -10.57
C ILE A 75 -10.36 -14.23 -9.65
N GLY A 76 -11.66 -14.11 -9.93
CA GLY A 76 -12.49 -13.03 -9.39
C GLY A 76 -12.57 -12.95 -7.86
N SER A 77 -12.58 -14.08 -7.16
CA SER A 77 -12.67 -14.10 -5.69
C SER A 77 -11.34 -13.72 -5.03
N CYS A 78 -10.23 -14.28 -5.52
CA CYS A 78 -8.88 -14.04 -5.03
C CYS A 78 -8.44 -12.58 -5.24
N VAL A 79 -8.69 -12.02 -6.43
CA VAL A 79 -8.28 -10.66 -6.78
C VAL A 79 -9.02 -9.60 -5.97
N ARG A 80 -10.32 -9.79 -5.69
CA ARG A 80 -11.08 -8.84 -4.86
C ARG A 80 -10.46 -8.67 -3.48
N LYS A 81 -9.97 -9.76 -2.88
CA LYS A 81 -9.33 -9.73 -1.57
C LYS A 81 -7.98 -9.00 -1.62
N ILE A 82 -7.12 -9.34 -2.59
CA ILE A 82 -5.83 -8.67 -2.83
C ILE A 82 -6.04 -7.17 -3.04
N HIS A 83 -6.99 -6.79 -3.89
CA HIS A 83 -7.34 -5.41 -4.16
C HIS A 83 -7.81 -4.67 -2.90
N GLU A 84 -8.72 -5.27 -2.11
CA GLU A 84 -9.22 -4.66 -0.87
C GLU A 84 -8.08 -4.41 0.13
N ASP A 85 -7.20 -5.40 0.32
CA ASP A 85 -6.11 -5.33 1.31
C ASP A 85 -5.01 -4.35 0.85
N CYS A 86 -4.69 -4.30 -0.45
CA CYS A 86 -3.80 -3.29 -1.02
C CYS A 86 -4.38 -1.87 -0.86
N ARG A 87 -5.68 -1.70 -1.14
CA ARG A 87 -6.36 -0.40 -1.00
C ARG A 87 -6.34 0.09 0.44
N LYS A 88 -6.66 -0.76 1.42
CA LYS A 88 -6.58 -0.42 2.85
C LYS A 88 -5.15 -0.04 3.24
N THR A 89 -4.16 -0.79 2.76
CA THR A 89 -2.75 -0.51 3.03
C THR A 89 -2.32 0.85 2.49
N LEU A 90 -2.70 1.21 1.27
CA LEU A 90 -2.41 2.54 0.69
C LEU A 90 -3.09 3.66 1.46
N GLU A 91 -4.34 3.45 1.87
CA GLU A 91 -5.10 4.42 2.66
C GLU A 91 -4.43 4.68 4.01
N GLU A 92 -4.02 3.61 4.71
CA GLU A 92 -3.30 3.70 5.98
C GLU A 92 -1.92 4.32 5.85
N ALA A 93 -1.17 4.01 4.78
CA ALA A 93 0.21 4.41 4.63
C ALA A 93 0.36 5.85 4.13
N VAL A 94 -0.36 6.24 3.08
CA VAL A 94 -0.12 7.51 2.36
C VAL A 94 -1.37 8.32 2.02
N ALA A 95 -2.57 7.71 2.10
CA ALA A 95 -3.86 8.32 1.78
C ALA A 95 -3.86 9.02 0.40
N ILE A 96 -4.08 8.24 -0.67
CA ILE A 96 -4.06 8.74 -2.05
C ILE A 96 -5.37 9.45 -2.39
N ARG A 97 -5.27 10.66 -2.95
CA ARG A 97 -6.40 11.49 -3.41
C ARG A 97 -6.11 12.06 -4.79
N PRO A 98 -7.12 12.46 -5.57
CA PRO A 98 -6.87 13.09 -6.85
C PRO A 98 -6.30 14.51 -6.65
N VAL A 99 -5.53 14.99 -7.62
CA VAL A 99 -4.98 16.36 -7.57
C VAL A 99 -6.09 17.38 -7.81
N LEU A 100 -6.88 17.15 -8.87
CA LEU A 100 -8.09 17.89 -9.22
C LEU A 100 -9.34 17.15 -8.73
N GLN A 101 -10.40 17.88 -8.34
CA GLN A 101 -11.67 17.26 -7.91
C GLN A 101 -12.63 17.06 -9.09
N GLU A 102 -12.33 17.72 -10.20
CA GLU A 102 -13.03 17.67 -11.45
C GLU A 102 -12.91 16.29 -12.09
N LYS A 103 -14.00 15.81 -12.68
CA LYS A 103 -14.01 14.51 -13.34
C LYS A 103 -13.22 14.56 -14.65
N GLU A 104 -12.61 13.45 -15.01
CA GLU A 104 -12.05 13.28 -16.35
C GLU A 104 -13.13 13.50 -17.41
N GLY A 105 -12.79 14.25 -18.46
CA GLY A 105 -13.70 14.72 -19.50
C GLY A 105 -14.41 16.04 -19.21
N SER A 106 -14.30 16.61 -18.00
CA SER A 106 -14.87 17.92 -17.68
C SER A 106 -13.97 19.08 -18.10
N SER A 107 -14.57 20.26 -18.29
CA SER A 107 -13.83 21.48 -18.55
C SER A 107 -13.16 22.01 -17.28
N TYR A 108 -11.92 22.47 -17.44
CA TYR A 108 -11.15 23.07 -16.36
C TYR A 108 -10.40 24.29 -16.88
N THR A 109 -10.33 25.33 -16.05
CA THR A 109 -9.54 26.54 -16.35
C THR A 109 -8.27 26.49 -15.53
N VAL A 110 -7.14 26.33 -16.21
CA VAL A 110 -5.81 26.36 -15.60
C VAL A 110 -5.50 27.81 -15.20
N PRO A 111 -5.36 28.12 -13.91
CA PRO A 111 -5.12 29.49 -13.48
C PRO A 111 -3.69 29.94 -13.81
N GLN A 112 -3.48 31.25 -13.83
CA GLN A 112 -2.13 31.81 -13.87
C GLN A 112 -1.35 31.43 -12.61
N GLY A 113 -0.08 31.06 -12.75
CA GLY A 113 0.77 30.65 -11.63
C GLY A 113 0.46 29.25 -11.07
N TYR A 114 -0.17 28.37 -11.85
CA TYR A 114 -0.41 26.98 -11.46
C TYR A 114 0.90 26.23 -11.14
N ASP A 115 0.84 25.26 -10.24
CA ASP A 115 1.97 24.39 -9.92
C ASP A 115 2.19 23.35 -11.03
N ALA A 116 3.29 23.51 -11.78
CA ALA A 116 3.67 22.61 -12.86
C ALA A 116 4.01 21.17 -12.41
N ARG A 117 4.21 20.94 -11.10
CA ARG A 117 4.34 19.59 -10.54
C ARG A 117 2.99 18.92 -10.36
N ALA A 118 1.95 19.69 -10.08
CA ALA A 118 0.60 19.21 -9.81
C ALA A 118 -0.25 19.15 -11.09
N ILE A 119 -0.05 20.08 -12.03
CA ILE A 119 -0.82 20.18 -13.26
C ILE A 119 0.14 20.20 -14.45
N LYS A 120 -0.11 19.31 -15.40
CA LYS A 120 0.57 19.22 -16.68
C LYS A 120 -0.40 19.60 -17.79
N VAL A 121 -0.10 20.69 -18.48
CA VAL A 121 -0.85 21.12 -19.65
C VAL A 121 -0.34 20.35 -20.87
N VAL A 122 -1.24 19.75 -21.63
CA VAL A 122 -0.97 18.95 -22.83
C VAL A 122 -1.69 19.61 -24.01
N GLY A 123 -1.09 19.60 -25.21
CA GLY A 123 -1.67 20.22 -26.40
C GLY A 123 -1.13 21.61 -26.68
N ASN A 124 -1.88 22.41 -27.45
CA ASN A 124 -1.43 23.72 -27.93
C ASN A 124 -1.76 24.83 -26.93
N ALA A 125 -0.92 24.97 -25.90
CA ALA A 125 -1.01 26.06 -24.93
C ALA A 125 -0.30 27.32 -25.47
N ALA A 126 -0.86 27.94 -26.52
CA ALA A 126 -0.32 29.20 -27.04
C ALA A 126 -0.73 30.37 -26.13
N GLY A 127 0.26 31.20 -25.75
CA GLY A 127 0.04 32.37 -24.91
C GLY A 127 0.30 32.12 -23.41
N HIS A 128 -0.28 32.98 -22.57
CA HIS A 128 -0.15 32.87 -21.12
C HIS A 128 -1.46 32.35 -20.52
N PRO A 129 -1.39 31.59 -19.40
CA PRO A 129 -2.58 31.22 -18.67
C PRO A 129 -3.39 32.48 -18.26
N PRO A 130 -4.71 32.38 -18.10
CA PRO A 130 -5.45 31.13 -17.92
C PRO A 130 -5.70 30.34 -19.20
N PHE A 131 -5.50 29.02 -19.14
CA PHE A 131 -5.81 28.12 -20.25
C PHE A 131 -7.14 27.42 -19.99
N GLN A 132 -8.01 27.35 -20.99
CA GLN A 132 -9.23 26.56 -20.91
C GLN A 132 -9.01 25.21 -21.59
N GLY A 133 -9.24 24.12 -20.87
CA GLY A 133 -8.98 22.78 -21.37
C GLY A 133 -9.95 21.75 -20.81
N ILE A 134 -9.69 20.49 -21.16
CA ILE A 134 -10.44 19.32 -20.69
C ILE A 134 -9.51 18.48 -19.81
N VAL A 135 -9.99 18.08 -18.62
CA VAL A 135 -9.26 17.18 -17.74
C VAL A 135 -9.15 15.81 -18.42
N ARG A 136 -7.93 15.37 -18.72
CA ARG A 136 -7.65 14.03 -19.26
C ARG A 136 -7.32 13.03 -18.18
N HIS A 137 -6.65 13.47 -17.14
CA HIS A 137 -6.37 12.66 -15.96
C HIS A 137 -6.38 13.55 -14.72
N SER A 138 -7.06 13.14 -13.64
CA SER A 138 -7.24 14.00 -12.45
C SER A 138 -5.98 14.12 -11.58
N GLY A 139 -4.96 13.33 -11.90
CA GLY A 139 -3.72 13.22 -11.13
C GLY A 139 -3.90 12.45 -9.83
N TRP A 140 -2.80 12.15 -9.16
CA TRP A 140 -2.77 11.48 -7.87
C TRP A 140 -1.80 12.17 -6.94
N LYS A 141 -2.21 12.39 -5.70
CA LYS A 141 -1.39 12.92 -4.62
C LYS A 141 -1.54 12.13 -3.33
N ALA A 142 -0.47 12.03 -2.56
CA ALA A 142 -0.52 11.59 -1.18
C ALA A 142 -0.96 12.76 -0.28
N THR A 143 -1.74 12.46 0.76
CA THR A 143 -2.29 13.48 1.67
C THR A 143 -1.90 13.27 3.12
N LYS A 144 -1.27 12.14 3.47
CA LYS A 144 -0.81 11.88 4.83
C LYS A 144 0.55 12.55 5.11
N ALA A 145 0.70 13.15 6.29
CA ALA A 145 1.94 13.82 6.72
C ALA A 145 3.13 12.84 6.83
N GLY A 146 4.29 13.24 6.30
CA GLY A 146 5.53 12.43 6.27
C GLY A 146 5.97 11.96 4.88
N VAL A 147 5.21 12.28 3.82
CA VAL A 147 5.69 12.14 2.44
C VAL A 147 6.48 13.39 2.08
N ASP A 148 7.74 13.43 2.49
CA ASP A 148 8.61 14.59 2.29
C ASP A 148 8.85 14.85 0.78
N GLY A 149 8.41 16.02 0.29
CA GLY A 149 8.77 16.54 -1.03
C GLY A 149 8.04 15.99 -2.26
N LEU A 150 7.31 14.86 -2.15
CA LEU A 150 6.58 14.21 -3.26
C LEU A 150 5.09 14.03 -2.91
N ALA A 151 4.41 15.13 -2.60
CA ALA A 151 2.96 15.09 -2.43
C ALA A 151 2.25 14.63 -3.71
N VAL A 152 2.77 14.98 -4.89
CA VAL A 152 2.19 14.57 -6.19
C VAL A 152 2.84 13.28 -6.68
N ILE A 153 2.04 12.22 -6.81
CA ILE A 153 2.42 10.91 -7.35
C ILE A 153 2.36 10.94 -8.88
N TYR A 154 1.31 11.56 -9.42
CA TYR A 154 1.12 11.77 -10.85
C TYR A 154 0.39 13.10 -11.08
N PRO A 155 0.86 13.98 -12.00
CA PRO A 155 0.21 15.25 -12.24
C PRO A 155 -1.19 15.07 -12.83
N ALA A 156 -2.06 16.04 -12.60
CA ALA A 156 -3.29 16.17 -13.37
C ALA A 156 -2.95 16.60 -14.80
N GLU A 157 -3.53 15.95 -15.79
CA GLU A 157 -3.30 16.27 -17.20
C GLU A 157 -4.50 17.01 -17.77
N ILE A 158 -4.23 18.14 -18.40
CA ILE A 158 -5.26 19.02 -18.97
C ILE A 158 -4.93 19.26 -20.43
N GLU A 159 -5.81 18.81 -21.31
CA GLU A 159 -5.67 19.04 -22.74
C GLU A 159 -6.25 20.41 -23.10
N VAL A 160 -5.41 21.27 -23.67
CA VAL A 160 -5.78 22.57 -24.22
C VAL A 160 -5.75 22.46 -25.74
N ARG A 161 -6.75 23.05 -26.39
CA ARG A 161 -6.90 23.09 -27.85
C ARG A 161 -6.60 24.47 -28.39
#